data_AF-A0A535XPJ8-F1
#
_entry.id   AF-A0A535XPJ8-F1
#
_cell.length_a   1.000
_cell.length_b   1.000
_cell.length_c   1.000
_cell.angle_alpha   90.00
_cell.angle_beta   90.00
_cell.angle_gamma   90.00
#
_symmetry.space_group_name_H-M   'P 1'
#
loop_
_entity.id
_entity.type
_entity.pdbx_description
1 polymer ?
#
loop_
_entity_poly.entity_id
_entity_poly.type
_entity_poly.pdbx_seq_one_letter_code
_entity_poly.pdbx_strand_id
1 'polypeptide(L)'
;YIPTNVISITDGQIFLQTDLFNQGQRPAVNAGISVSRVGGNAQIKAMRQVSGRLRLDLAQYRELAAFAQFASDLDKATRDQLTRGEKLTATLRQPQFAPVAVERQVAILWAATNGHLDDVETAKVGEFEAEFMRFIESTNEGLLPAIAKEKALSDELIGQLTKAVTDFKEQTGYGKPAEPKRAEPKGEEAESADSKPSAESKPSEAKKD
;
A
#
# COMPACT_ATOMS: atom_id res chain seq x y z
N TYR A 1 9.96 32.09 -14.82
CA TYR A 1 11.32 32.53 -15.18
C TYR A 1 12.38 31.93 -14.26
N ILE A 2 12.44 32.28 -12.97
CA ILE A 2 13.45 31.73 -12.04
C ILE A 2 13.43 30.18 -11.94
N PRO A 3 12.27 29.50 -11.73
CA PRO A 3 12.26 28.04 -11.64
C PRO A 3 12.76 27.36 -12.92
N THR A 4 12.38 27.88 -14.08
CA THR A 4 12.81 27.39 -15.39
C THR A 4 14.33 27.44 -15.54
N ASN A 5 14.96 28.54 -15.14
CA ASN A 5 16.41 28.68 -15.20
C ASN A 5 17.10 27.69 -14.26
N VAL A 6 16.62 27.55 -13.02
CA VAL A 6 17.18 26.58 -12.06
C VAL A 6 17.04 25.14 -12.59
N ILE A 7 15.90 24.78 -13.16
CA ILE A 7 15.68 23.46 -13.78
C ILE A 7 16.69 23.20 -14.90
N SER A 8 17.04 24.23 -15.69
CA SER A 8 18.02 24.08 -16.77
C SER A 8 19.43 23.81 -16.25
N ILE A 9 19.80 24.44 -15.13
CA ILE A 9 21.14 24.38 -14.54
C ILE A 9 21.38 23.08 -13.75
N THR A 10 20.40 22.59 -12.98
CA THR A 10 20.61 21.44 -12.10
C THR A 10 20.57 20.10 -12.83
N ASP A 11 21.33 19.12 -12.33
CA ASP A 11 21.37 17.75 -12.86
C ASP A 11 20.18 16.87 -12.44
N GLY A 12 19.14 17.48 -11.91
CA GLY A 12 17.97 16.79 -11.40
C GLY A 12 17.15 17.70 -10.50
N GLN A 13 15.92 17.29 -10.24
CA GLN A 13 14.97 18.03 -9.42
C GLN A 13 14.14 17.05 -8.61
N ILE A 14 13.94 17.40 -7.34
CA ILE A 14 12.97 16.75 -6.45
C ILE A 14 11.79 17.70 -6.33
N PHE A 15 10.67 17.36 -6.95
CA PHE A 15 9.44 18.12 -6.86
C PHE A 15 8.63 17.64 -5.67
N LEU A 16 8.35 18.56 -4.75
CA LEU A 16 7.46 18.33 -3.61
C LEU A 16 6.07 18.92 -3.92
N GLN A 17 5.01 18.16 -3.66
CA GLN A 17 3.64 18.61 -3.89
C GLN A 17 2.83 18.65 -2.60
N THR A 18 2.08 19.73 -2.42
CA THR A 18 1.22 19.94 -1.26
C THR A 18 0.10 18.90 -1.18
N ASP A 19 -0.46 18.48 -2.32
CA ASP A 19 -1.54 17.48 -2.33
C ASP A 19 -1.07 16.12 -1.80
N LEU A 20 0.13 15.68 -2.20
CA LEU A 20 0.75 14.45 -1.67
C LEU A 20 1.01 14.57 -0.17
N PHE A 21 1.48 15.74 0.29
CA PHE A 21 1.71 15.99 1.71
C PHE A 21 0.42 15.91 2.53
N ASN A 22 -0.67 16.49 2.01
CA ASN A 22 -2.00 16.48 2.64
C ASN A 22 -2.65 15.10 2.64
N GLN A 23 -2.34 14.26 1.64
CA GLN A 23 -2.74 12.85 1.57
C GLN A 23 -1.89 11.93 2.48
N GLY A 24 -0.97 12.49 3.27
CA GLY A 24 -0.13 11.74 4.20
C GLY A 24 1.11 11.12 3.58
N GLN A 25 1.42 11.38 2.29
CA GLN A 25 2.67 10.97 1.68
C GLN A 25 3.81 11.88 2.15
N ARG A 26 4.71 11.34 2.95
CA ARG A 26 5.86 12.05 3.52
C ARG A 26 7.08 11.15 3.38
N PRO A 27 8.15 11.57 2.68
CA PRO A 27 8.31 12.85 1.97
C PRO A 27 7.39 12.96 0.73
N ALA A 28 6.89 14.17 0.46
CA ALA A 28 5.87 14.42 -0.56
C ALA A 28 6.45 14.51 -1.99
N VAL A 29 7.33 13.58 -2.36
CA VAL A 29 8.04 13.58 -3.64
C VAL A 29 7.11 13.12 -4.76
N ASN A 30 6.98 13.94 -5.80
CA ASN A 30 6.32 13.52 -7.02
C ASN A 30 7.32 12.75 -7.92
N ALA A 31 7.25 11.42 -7.91
CA ALA A 31 8.14 10.56 -8.70
C ALA A 31 7.97 10.68 -10.23
N GLY A 32 6.82 11.15 -10.72
CA GLY A 32 6.57 11.35 -12.16
C GLY A 32 7.25 12.59 -12.72
N ILE A 33 7.25 13.69 -11.95
CA ILE A 33 7.82 14.99 -12.34
C ILE A 33 9.29 15.11 -11.90
N SER A 34 9.66 14.47 -10.79
CA SER A 34 11.05 14.49 -10.30
C SER A 34 11.96 13.70 -11.25
N VAL A 35 13.14 14.24 -11.50
CA VAL A 35 14.11 13.68 -12.45
C VAL A 35 15.51 13.70 -11.85
N SER A 36 16.30 12.69 -12.19
CA SER A 36 17.75 12.69 -12.02
C SER A 36 18.40 12.46 -13.39
N ARG A 37 19.25 13.39 -13.83
CA ARG A 37 20.02 13.27 -15.09
C ARG A 37 21.18 12.28 -14.95
N VAL A 38 21.69 12.07 -13.73
CA VAL A 38 22.72 11.06 -13.44
C VAL A 38 22.13 9.64 -13.46
N GLY A 39 20.86 9.50 -13.07
CA GLY A 39 20.13 8.24 -13.13
C GLY A 39 20.74 7.13 -12.27
N GLY A 40 20.67 5.89 -12.76
CA GLY A 40 21.14 4.70 -12.04
C GLY A 40 22.66 4.61 -11.84
N ASN A 41 23.45 5.51 -12.43
CA ASN A 41 24.91 5.55 -12.24
C ASN A 41 25.29 6.04 -10.83
N ALA A 42 24.39 6.77 -10.15
CA ALA A 42 24.57 7.21 -8.77
C ALA A 42 24.20 6.13 -7.73
N GLN A 43 23.73 4.96 -8.18
CA GLN A 43 23.20 3.90 -7.31
C GLN A 43 24.15 2.71 -7.24
N ILE A 44 24.16 2.02 -6.10
CA ILE A 44 24.75 0.68 -6.02
C ILE A 44 23.95 -0.29 -6.90
N LYS A 45 24.60 -1.35 -7.38
CA LYS A 45 23.99 -2.32 -8.31
C LYS A 45 22.71 -2.95 -7.74
N ALA A 46 22.71 -3.26 -6.44
CA ALA A 46 21.55 -3.80 -5.70
C ALA A 46 20.35 -2.85 -5.77
N MET A 47 20.55 -1.55 -5.49
CA MET A 47 19.50 -0.54 -5.59
C MET A 47 18.99 -0.43 -7.03
N ARG A 48 19.90 -0.41 -8.02
CA ARG A 48 19.52 -0.35 -9.43
C ARG A 48 18.67 -1.54 -9.87
N GLN A 49 18.97 -2.74 -9.36
CA GLN A 49 18.20 -3.96 -9.65
C GLN A 49 16.75 -3.85 -9.16
N VAL A 50 16.54 -3.27 -7.96
CA VAL A 50 15.19 -3.15 -7.38
C VAL A 50 14.44 -1.90 -7.87
N SER A 51 15.13 -0.77 -8.03
CA SER A 51 14.49 0.51 -8.37
C SER A 51 14.25 0.70 -9.87
N GLY A 52 14.80 -0.18 -10.73
CA GLY A 52 14.72 -0.05 -12.19
C GLY A 52 13.28 -0.02 -12.72
N ARG A 53 12.38 -0.81 -12.12
CA ARG A 53 10.96 -0.85 -12.49
C ARG A 53 10.09 0.11 -11.68
N LEU A 54 10.54 0.48 -10.47
CA LEU A 54 9.79 1.29 -9.52
C LEU A 54 9.23 2.60 -10.11
N ARG A 55 10.03 3.32 -10.90
CA ARG A 55 9.58 4.58 -11.53
C ARG A 55 8.44 4.34 -12.53
N LEU A 56 8.55 3.29 -13.34
CA LEU A 56 7.55 2.94 -14.34
C LEU A 56 6.26 2.49 -13.65
N ASP A 57 6.38 1.63 -12.64
CA ASP A 57 5.24 1.09 -11.89
C ASP A 57 4.47 2.21 -11.17
N LEU A 58 5.18 3.17 -10.55
CA LEU A 58 4.54 4.33 -9.90
C LEU A 58 3.91 5.32 -10.88
N ALA A 59 4.48 5.47 -12.08
CA ALA A 59 3.90 6.32 -13.13
C ALA A 59 2.60 5.69 -13.66
N GLN A 60 2.63 4.40 -14.00
CA GLN A 60 1.46 3.64 -14.43
C GLN A 60 0.37 3.62 -13.36
N TYR A 61 0.75 3.40 -12.10
CA TYR A 61 -0.19 3.45 -10.98
C TYR A 61 -0.96 4.78 -10.93
N ARG A 62 -0.29 5.92 -11.12
CA ARG A 62 -0.95 7.23 -11.06
C ARG A 62 -1.89 7.46 -12.23
N GLU A 63 -1.51 7.03 -13.41
CA GLU A 63 -2.39 7.07 -14.58
C GLU A 63 -3.63 6.22 -14.32
N LEU A 64 -3.45 4.96 -13.93
CA LEU A 64 -4.54 4.02 -13.65
C LEU A 64 -5.41 4.47 -12.49
N ALA A 65 -4.84 5.04 -11.42
CA ALA A 65 -5.60 5.50 -10.26
C ALA A 65 -6.53 6.66 -10.64
N ALA A 66 -6.13 7.52 -11.57
CA ALA A 66 -7.01 8.57 -12.10
C ALA A 66 -8.16 7.98 -12.95
N PHE A 67 -7.89 6.95 -13.77
CA PHE A 67 -8.93 6.27 -14.56
C PHE A 67 -9.88 5.43 -13.71
N ALA A 68 -9.37 4.76 -12.68
CA ALA A 68 -10.13 3.92 -11.76
C ALA A 68 -11.22 4.68 -10.99
N GLN A 69 -11.08 6.01 -10.82
CA GLN A 69 -12.11 6.85 -10.22
C GLN A 69 -13.38 6.95 -11.07
N PHE A 70 -13.29 6.66 -12.37
CA PHE A 70 -14.39 6.77 -13.33
C PHE A 70 -14.88 5.42 -13.87
N ALA A 71 -14.21 4.31 -13.52
CA ALA A 71 -14.54 2.98 -14.00
C ALA A 71 -15.25 2.17 -12.91
N SER A 72 -16.39 1.57 -13.23
CA SER A 72 -17.16 0.73 -12.29
C SER A 72 -16.65 -0.71 -12.21
N ASP A 73 -16.03 -1.20 -13.28
CA ASP A 73 -15.46 -2.54 -13.34
C ASP A 73 -14.03 -2.46 -13.89
N LEU A 74 -13.11 -3.10 -13.18
CA LEU A 74 -11.69 -3.14 -13.51
C LEU A 74 -11.32 -4.61 -13.67
N ASP A 75 -10.67 -4.92 -14.78
CA ASP A 75 -10.12 -6.25 -15.01
C ASP A 75 -9.06 -6.58 -13.96
N LYS A 76 -8.80 -7.88 -13.78
CA LYS A 76 -7.90 -8.37 -12.73
C LYS A 76 -6.49 -7.76 -12.84
N ALA A 77 -5.96 -7.61 -14.05
CA ALA A 77 -4.60 -7.11 -14.24
C ALA A 77 -4.49 -5.64 -13.79
N THR A 78 -5.49 -4.81 -14.12
CA THR A 78 -5.55 -3.42 -13.64
C THR A 78 -5.69 -3.34 -12.12
N ARG A 79 -6.50 -4.22 -11.51
CA ARG A 79 -6.65 -4.28 -10.05
C ARG A 79 -5.34 -4.67 -9.35
N ASP A 80 -4.62 -5.64 -9.89
CA ASP A 80 -3.33 -6.09 -9.35
C ASP A 80 -2.28 -4.98 -9.47
N GLN A 81 -2.25 -4.24 -10.59
CA GLN A 81 -1.37 -3.08 -10.78
C GLN A 81 -1.70 -1.93 -9.82
N LEU A 82 -2.97 -1.63 -9.60
CA LEU A 82 -3.40 -0.62 -8.62
C LEU A 82 -3.00 -1.02 -7.20
N THR A 83 -3.25 -2.27 -6.84
CA THR A 83 -2.88 -2.81 -5.52
C THR A 83 -1.38 -2.68 -5.29
N ARG A 84 -0.56 -3.12 -6.25
CA ARG A 84 0.90 -3.01 -6.16
C ARG A 84 1.36 -1.56 -6.06
N GLY A 85 0.79 -0.68 -6.88
CA GLY A 85 1.11 0.76 -6.84
C GLY A 85 0.76 1.43 -5.52
N GLU A 86 -0.34 1.03 -4.88
CA GLU A 86 -0.69 1.45 -3.52
C GLU A 86 0.35 0.98 -2.50
N LYS A 87 0.77 -0.29 -2.54
CA LYS A 87 1.80 -0.82 -1.62
C LYS A 87 3.13 -0.12 -1.81
N LEU A 88 3.54 0.09 -3.06
CA LEU A 88 4.78 0.81 -3.39
C LEU A 88 4.74 2.24 -2.86
N THR A 89 3.61 2.93 -3.04
CA THR A 89 3.44 4.31 -2.53
C THR A 89 3.50 4.35 -1.01
N ALA A 90 2.85 3.39 -0.33
CA ALA A 90 2.89 3.28 1.12
C ALA A 90 4.29 2.95 1.67
N THR A 91 5.03 2.08 0.99
CA THR A 91 6.42 1.71 1.34
C THR A 91 7.39 2.89 1.25
N LEU A 92 7.11 3.87 0.39
CA LEU A 92 7.92 5.08 0.25
C LEU A 92 7.60 6.16 1.30
N ARG A 93 6.75 5.87 2.29
CA ARG A 93 6.48 6.78 3.41
C ARG A 93 7.55 6.60 4.46
N GLN A 94 8.13 7.71 4.89
CA GLN A 94 9.20 7.72 5.86
C GLN A 94 9.00 8.88 6.84
N PRO A 95 9.08 8.64 8.17
CA PRO A 95 8.99 9.69 9.16
C PRO A 95 10.21 10.61 9.11
N GLN A 96 10.03 11.85 9.59
CA GLN A 96 11.10 12.82 9.67
C GLN A 96 12.19 12.35 10.63
N PHE A 97 13.45 12.63 10.29
CA PHE A 97 14.63 12.28 11.11
C PHE A 97 14.89 10.79 11.33
N ALA A 98 14.27 9.92 10.52
CA ALA A 98 14.49 8.48 10.58
C ALA A 98 15.13 7.95 9.27
N PRO A 99 16.39 8.28 8.97
CA PRO A 99 17.06 7.78 7.77
C PRO A 99 17.16 6.25 7.79
N VAL A 100 16.91 5.62 6.64
CA VAL A 100 16.99 4.15 6.48
C VAL A 100 18.30 3.81 5.77
N ALA A 101 19.03 2.80 6.26
CA ALA A 101 20.26 2.32 5.63
C ALA A 101 19.97 1.66 4.27
N VAL A 102 20.94 1.69 3.34
CA VAL A 102 20.72 1.29 1.94
C VAL A 102 20.34 -0.19 1.82
N GLU A 103 20.92 -1.06 2.63
CA GLU A 103 20.64 -2.49 2.68
C GLU A 103 19.19 -2.78 3.11
N ARG A 104 18.66 -2.02 4.09
CA ARG A 104 17.26 -2.09 4.50
C ARG A 104 16.34 -1.58 3.40
N GLN A 105 16.69 -0.46 2.75
CA GLN A 105 15.92 0.06 1.61
C GLN A 105 15.85 -0.96 0.47
N VAL A 106 16.97 -1.61 0.14
CA VAL A 106 17.02 -2.64 -0.90
C VAL A 106 16.12 -3.82 -0.55
N ALA A 107 16.16 -4.31 0.69
CA ALA A 107 15.35 -5.45 1.12
C ALA A 107 13.84 -5.16 1.04
N ILE A 108 13.38 -4.01 1.55
CA ILE A 108 11.95 -3.66 1.50
C ILE A 108 11.47 -3.34 0.09
N LEU A 109 12.28 -2.62 -0.70
CA LEU A 109 11.92 -2.30 -2.09
C LEU A 109 11.89 -3.57 -2.95
N TRP A 110 12.79 -4.53 -2.71
CA TRP A 110 12.74 -5.84 -3.36
C TRP A 110 11.44 -6.58 -3.01
N ALA A 111 11.06 -6.62 -1.72
CA ALA A 111 9.82 -7.28 -1.30
C ALA A 111 8.58 -6.62 -1.95
N ALA A 112 8.53 -5.29 -1.97
CA ALA A 112 7.40 -4.54 -2.52
C ALA A 112 7.31 -4.66 -4.05
N THR A 113 8.43 -4.57 -4.77
CA THR A 113 8.44 -4.66 -6.25
C THR A 113 8.12 -6.06 -6.77
N ASN A 114 8.46 -7.11 -6.01
CA ASN A 114 8.11 -8.50 -6.35
C ASN A 114 6.70 -8.92 -5.89
N GLY A 115 5.96 -8.04 -5.22
CA GLY A 115 4.56 -8.29 -4.85
C GLY A 115 4.37 -9.05 -3.54
N HIS A 116 5.41 -9.17 -2.70
CA HIS A 116 5.28 -9.84 -1.42
C HIS A 116 4.42 -9.07 -0.40
N LEU A 117 4.10 -7.82 -0.70
CA LEU A 117 3.24 -6.93 0.08
C LEU A 117 1.81 -6.82 -0.49
N ASP A 118 1.50 -7.45 -1.63
CA ASP A 118 0.22 -7.27 -2.33
C ASP A 118 -0.98 -7.72 -1.47
N ASP A 119 -0.76 -8.68 -0.57
CA ASP A 119 -1.73 -9.23 0.39
C ASP A 119 -1.72 -8.57 1.78
N VAL A 120 -0.83 -7.59 2.01
CA VAL A 120 -0.77 -6.81 3.25
C VAL A 120 -1.70 -5.61 3.12
N GLU A 121 -2.55 -5.35 4.12
CA GLU A 121 -3.40 -4.15 4.13
C GLU A 121 -2.56 -2.85 4.03
N THR A 122 -2.96 -1.91 3.17
CA THR A 122 -2.15 -0.71 2.86
C THR A 122 -1.81 0.12 4.10
N ALA A 123 -2.70 0.15 5.10
CA ALA A 123 -2.48 0.84 6.37
C ALA A 123 -1.38 0.18 7.23
N LYS A 124 -1.17 -1.13 7.09
CA LYS A 124 -0.21 -1.92 7.88
C LYS A 124 1.15 -2.07 7.21
N VAL A 125 1.36 -1.49 6.03
CA VAL A 125 2.64 -1.59 5.30
C VAL A 125 3.81 -1.02 6.12
N GLY A 126 3.60 0.09 6.83
CA GLY A 126 4.66 0.66 7.69
C GLY A 126 4.98 -0.21 8.91
N GLU A 127 3.98 -0.88 9.48
CA GLU A 127 4.20 -1.87 10.56
C GLU A 127 4.93 -3.10 10.03
N PHE A 128 4.50 -3.61 8.88
CA PHE A 128 5.15 -4.72 8.17
C PHE A 128 6.62 -4.41 7.92
N GLU A 129 6.96 -3.22 7.41
CA GLU A 129 8.36 -2.83 7.18
C GLU A 129 9.18 -2.87 8.48
N ALA A 130 8.66 -2.25 9.55
CA ALA A 130 9.38 -2.19 10.82
C ALA A 130 9.58 -3.58 11.45
N GLU A 131 8.56 -4.43 11.41
CA GLU A 131 8.62 -5.79 11.93
C GLU A 131 9.49 -6.70 11.07
N PHE A 132 9.39 -6.60 9.74
CA PHE A 132 10.21 -7.37 8.82
C PHE A 132 11.69 -7.04 8.97
N MET A 133 12.04 -5.76 9.16
CA MET A 133 13.43 -5.36 9.43
C MET A 133 13.94 -5.93 10.74
N ARG A 134 13.12 -5.89 11.81
CA ARG A 134 13.48 -6.53 13.09
C ARG A 134 13.66 -8.04 12.95
N PHE A 135 12.81 -8.69 12.17
CA PHE A 135 12.92 -10.13 11.92
C PHE A 135 14.19 -10.50 11.15
N ILE A 136 14.55 -9.75 10.10
CA ILE A 136 15.81 -9.97 9.39
C ILE A 136 16.98 -9.81 10.36
N GLU A 137 16.96 -8.78 11.21
CA GLU A 137 18.03 -8.53 12.17
C GLU A 137 18.13 -9.59 13.26
N SER A 138 17.03 -10.22 13.69
CA SER A 138 17.07 -11.27 14.71
C SER A 138 17.38 -12.65 14.15
N THR A 139 16.90 -12.95 12.94
CA THR A 139 16.88 -14.32 12.40
C THR A 139 17.92 -14.52 11.32
N ASN A 140 18.26 -13.47 10.58
CA ASN A 140 19.15 -13.50 9.42
C ASN A 140 20.20 -12.38 9.51
N GLU A 141 20.94 -12.33 10.63
CA GLU A 141 21.94 -11.29 10.94
C GLU A 141 22.97 -11.04 9.81
N GLY A 142 23.28 -12.07 9.00
CA GLY A 142 24.22 -11.97 7.88
C GLY A 142 23.65 -11.34 6.60
N LEU A 143 22.33 -11.25 6.44
CA LEU A 143 21.70 -10.88 5.16
C LEU A 143 21.91 -9.39 4.82
N LEU A 144 21.61 -8.49 5.75
CA LEU A 144 21.78 -7.04 5.54
C LEU A 144 23.26 -6.65 5.32
N PRO A 145 24.22 -7.16 6.13
CA PRO A 145 25.65 -6.93 5.88
C PRO A 145 26.13 -7.49 4.54
N ALA A 146 25.61 -8.64 4.10
CA ALA A 146 25.95 -9.21 2.80
C ALA A 146 25.50 -8.29 1.65
N ILE A 147 24.28 -7.76 1.71
CA ILE A 147 23.76 -6.79 0.73
C ILE A 147 24.65 -5.52 0.70
N ALA A 148 25.02 -5.00 1.87
CA ALA A 148 25.88 -3.82 1.99
C ALA A 148 27.28 -4.05 1.41
N LYS A 149 27.86 -5.25 1.61
CA LYS A 149 29.20 -5.62 1.15
C LYS A 149 29.25 -5.94 -0.33
N GLU A 150 28.35 -6.80 -0.81
CA GLU A 150 28.31 -7.24 -2.21
C GLU A 150 27.82 -6.12 -3.14
N LYS A 151 27.00 -5.20 -2.62
CA LYS A 151 26.40 -4.08 -3.37
C LYS A 151 25.57 -4.53 -4.58
N ALA A 152 25.28 -5.82 -4.69
CA ALA A 152 24.50 -6.47 -5.74
C ALA A 152 23.62 -7.55 -5.10
N LEU A 153 22.43 -7.76 -5.66
CA LEU A 153 21.59 -8.90 -5.30
C LEU A 153 21.95 -10.06 -6.23
N SER A 154 22.66 -11.05 -5.68
CA SER A 154 22.89 -12.36 -6.30
C SER A 154 21.64 -13.24 -6.16
N ASP A 155 21.54 -14.29 -6.98
CA ASP A 155 20.42 -15.24 -6.90
C ASP A 155 20.34 -15.93 -5.53
N GLU A 156 21.49 -16.12 -4.88
CA GLU A 156 21.59 -16.65 -3.51
C GLU A 156 20.95 -15.69 -2.49
N LEU A 157 21.29 -14.39 -2.55
CA LEU A 157 20.69 -13.38 -1.66
C LEU A 157 19.20 -13.19 -1.92
N ILE A 158 18.77 -13.29 -3.18
CA ILE A 158 17.34 -13.26 -3.53
C ILE A 158 16.62 -14.47 -2.94
N GLY A 159 17.22 -15.66 -3.01
CA GLY A 159 16.69 -16.87 -2.36
C GLY A 159 16.55 -16.71 -0.85
N GLN A 160 17.56 -16.13 -0.19
CA GLN A 160 17.52 -15.84 1.24
C GLN A 160 16.45 -14.80 1.60
N LEU A 161 16.32 -13.71 0.82
CA LEU A 161 15.26 -12.71 1.00
C LEU A 161 13.87 -13.31 0.82
N THR A 162 13.67 -14.15 -0.19
CA THR A 162 12.39 -14.83 -0.45
C THR A 162 12.01 -15.74 0.72
N LYS A 163 12.98 -16.49 1.24
CA LYS A 163 12.77 -17.34 2.41
C LYS A 163 12.45 -16.50 3.64
N ALA A 164 13.22 -15.44 3.90
CA ALA A 164 12.99 -14.56 5.05
C ALA A 164 11.61 -13.91 5.02
N VAL A 165 11.13 -13.48 3.86
CA VAL A 165 9.78 -12.92 3.70
C VAL A 165 8.70 -13.99 3.95
N THR A 166 8.89 -15.20 3.42
CA THR A 166 7.93 -16.30 3.61
C THR A 166 7.85 -16.69 5.09
N ASP A 167 9.00 -16.95 5.73
CA ASP A 167 9.09 -17.31 7.15
C ASP A 167 8.48 -16.21 8.04
N PHE A 168 8.75 -14.94 7.72
CA PHE A 168 8.17 -13.80 8.44
C PHE A 168 6.64 -13.76 8.35
N LYS A 169 6.10 -13.95 7.13
CA LYS A 169 4.65 -13.95 6.90
C LYS A 169 3.95 -15.13 7.57
N GLU A 170 4.59 -16.29 7.60
CA GLU A 170 4.08 -17.46 8.34
C GLU A 170 4.02 -17.20 9.85
N GLN A 171 5.05 -16.54 10.42
CA GLN A 171 5.12 -16.25 11.85
C GLN A 171 4.14 -15.15 12.30
N THR A 172 3.96 -14.11 11.48
CA THR A 172 3.13 -12.93 11.82
C THR A 172 1.69 -13.04 11.33
N GLY A 173 1.42 -13.91 10.36
CA GLY A 173 0.10 -14.06 9.76
C GLY A 173 -0.26 -13.00 8.72
N TYR A 174 0.69 -12.14 8.33
CA TYR A 174 0.52 -11.24 7.18
C TYR A 174 0.28 -12.07 5.91
N GLY A 175 -0.81 -11.78 5.19
CA GLY A 175 -1.15 -12.49 3.95
C GLY A 175 -2.18 -13.62 4.07
N LYS A 176 -2.71 -13.88 5.27
CA LYS A 176 -3.93 -14.67 5.38
C LYS A 176 -5.09 -13.81 4.84
N PRO A 177 -5.89 -14.29 3.87
CA PRO A 177 -7.07 -13.56 3.46
C PRO A 177 -7.91 -13.34 4.71
N ALA A 178 -8.28 -12.08 4.97
CA ALA A 178 -9.24 -11.76 6.01
C ALA A 178 -10.45 -12.66 5.78
N GLU A 179 -10.79 -13.51 6.75
CA GLU A 179 -12.08 -14.20 6.73
C GLU A 179 -13.14 -13.13 6.47
N PRO A 180 -14.06 -13.34 5.52
CA PRO A 180 -15.07 -12.35 5.21
C PRO A 180 -15.77 -12.03 6.53
N LYS A 181 -15.73 -10.75 6.94
CA LYS A 181 -16.51 -10.26 8.08
C LYS A 181 -17.93 -10.78 7.85
N ARG A 182 -18.31 -11.78 8.63
CA ARG A 182 -19.64 -12.37 8.63
C ARG A 182 -20.58 -11.20 8.78
N ALA A 183 -21.33 -10.90 7.72
CA ALA A 183 -22.33 -9.86 7.75
C ALA A 183 -23.20 -10.13 8.99
N GLU A 184 -23.23 -9.16 9.90
CA GLU A 184 -24.16 -9.20 11.02
C GLU A 184 -25.56 -9.44 10.41
N PRO A 185 -26.32 -10.44 10.90
CA PRO A 185 -27.65 -10.67 10.38
C PRO A 185 -28.48 -9.41 10.68
N LYS A 186 -28.85 -8.67 9.63
CA LYS A 186 -29.96 -7.73 9.71
C LYS A 186 -31.16 -8.53 10.19
N GLY A 187 -31.63 -8.20 11.39
CA GLY A 187 -32.77 -8.86 12.01
C GLY A 187 -34.00 -8.82 11.10
N GLU A 188 -34.59 -10.01 10.97
CA GLU A 188 -35.99 -10.33 10.74
C GLU A 188 -36.90 -9.22 10.18
N GLU A 189 -37.22 -9.37 8.89
CA GLU A 189 -38.56 -9.10 8.40
C GLU A 189 -39.53 -10.04 9.12
N ALA A 190 -40.35 -9.50 10.02
CA ALA A 190 -41.53 -10.19 10.53
C ALA A 190 -42.65 -10.06 9.48
N GLU A 191 -42.89 -11.16 8.77
CA GLU A 191 -44.04 -11.36 7.90
C GLU A 191 -45.35 -11.47 8.71
N SER A 192 -46.40 -10.91 8.12
CA SER A 192 -47.77 -10.73 8.58
C SER A 192 -48.46 -11.91 9.29
N ALA A 193 -49.33 -11.60 10.27
CA ALA A 193 -50.52 -12.41 10.56
C ALA A 193 -51.69 -11.57 11.08
N ASP A 194 -52.77 -11.68 10.32
CA ASP A 194 -54.13 -11.20 10.45
C ASP A 194 -54.79 -11.50 11.82
N SER A 195 -55.47 -10.51 12.42
CA SER A 195 -56.62 -10.78 13.31
C SER A 195 -57.56 -9.57 13.43
N LYS A 196 -58.78 -9.76 12.90
CA LYS A 196 -59.98 -8.93 13.12
C LYS A 196 -60.23 -8.59 14.59
N PRO A 197 -61.07 -7.57 14.84
CA PRO A 197 -62.11 -7.75 15.85
C PRO A 197 -63.50 -7.44 15.28
N SER A 198 -64.41 -8.41 15.41
CA SER A 198 -65.86 -8.20 15.30
C SER A 198 -66.44 -7.92 16.69
N ALA A 199 -67.23 -6.85 16.75
CA ALA A 199 -68.49 -6.67 17.47
C ALA A 199 -68.55 -6.47 19.00
N GLU A 200 -69.22 -5.36 19.32
CA GLU A 200 -70.22 -5.12 20.37
C GLU A 200 -69.80 -4.80 21.82
N SER A 201 -70.06 -3.54 22.21
CA SER A 201 -71.05 -3.25 23.27
C SER A 201 -71.46 -1.76 23.27
N LYS A 202 -72.79 -1.51 23.24
CA LYS A 202 -73.43 -0.23 23.58
C LYS A 202 -73.33 0.04 25.09
N PRO A 203 -73.56 1.28 25.57
CA PRO A 203 -74.93 1.70 26.01
C PRO A 203 -75.34 3.08 25.44
N SER A 204 -76.60 3.31 25.01
CA SER A 204 -77.70 4.02 25.73
C SER A 204 -77.27 5.35 26.38
N GLU A 205 -77.94 6.49 26.30
CA GLU A 205 -79.27 6.95 25.89
C GLU A 205 -79.24 8.48 26.08
N ALA A 206 -79.97 9.28 25.28
CA ALA A 206 -80.78 10.41 25.74
C ALA A 206 -81.28 11.27 24.57
N LYS A 207 -82.60 11.23 24.38
CA LYS A 207 -83.44 12.16 23.61
C LYS A 207 -83.62 13.50 24.33
N LYS A 208 -83.93 14.53 23.53
CA LYS A 208 -84.80 15.72 23.75
C LYS A 208 -84.08 16.97 23.20
N ASP A 209 -84.70 17.89 22.48
CA ASP A 209 -86.06 18.10 21.94
C ASP A 209 -85.87 18.93 20.65
#